data_AF-A0A6V8ETP2-F1
#
_entry.id   AF-A0A6V8ETP2-F1
#
_cell.length_a   1.000
_cell.length_b   1.000
_cell.length_c   1.000
_cell.angle_alpha   90.00
_cell.angle_beta   90.00
_cell.angle_gamma   90.00
#
_symmetry.space_group_name_H-M   'P 1'
#
loop_
_entity.id
_entity.type
_entity.pdbx_description
1 polymer ?
#
loop_
_entity_poly.entity_id
_entity_poly.type
_entity_poly.pdbx_seq_one_letter_code
_entity_poly.pdbx_strand_id
1 'polypeptide(L)' 'MSQHVRIQVRLPEGHWSGDVSRSLPSLVLRIEETMPLGKGRGTATLSATDDVQLALEAHPGIDEVRSLG' A
#
# COMPACT_ATOMS: atom_id res chain seq x y z
N MET A 1 -6.82 -16.01 16.07
CA MET A 1 -7.15 -14.78 16.83
C MET A 1 -6.81 -13.59 15.96
N SER A 2 -7.73 -12.64 15.77
CA SER A 2 -7.44 -11.37 15.07
C SER A 2 -7.23 -10.27 16.11
N GLN A 3 -6.19 -9.47 15.92
CA GLN A 3 -5.88 -8.32 16.76
C GLN A 3 -5.95 -7.06 15.89
N HIS A 4 -6.63 -6.04 16.39
CA HIS A 4 -6.64 -4.71 15.74
C HIS A 4 -5.81 -3.77 16.59
N VAL A 5 -4.68 -3.32 16.04
CA VAL A 5 -3.76 -2.37 16.70
C VAL A 5 -3.69 -1.11 15.85
N ARG A 6 -3.89 0.05 16.48
CA ARG A 6 -3.61 1.34 15.85
C ARG A 6 -2.19 1.77 16.22
N ILE A 7 -1.37 2.03 15.22
CA ILE A 7 -0.02 2.57 15.38
C ILE A 7 0.07 3.94 14.71
N GLN A 8 0.96 4.79 15.22
CA GLN A 8 1.42 6.00 14.54
C GLN A 8 2.88 5.78 14.16
N VAL A 9 3.19 5.90 12.87
CA VAL A 9 4.54 5.65 12.34
C VAL A 9 4.99 6.85 11.52
N ARG A 10 6.32 7.06 11.46
CA ARG A 10 6.92 7.94 10.45
C ARG A 10 7.15 7.12 9.20
N LEU A 11 6.58 7.56 8.09
CA LEU A 11 6.79 6.92 6.80
C LEU A 11 8.03 7.57 6.16
N PRO A 12 9.01 6.79 5.69
CA PRO A 12 10.12 7.35 4.93
C PRO A 12 9.60 7.99 3.65
N GLU A 13 10.31 8.99 3.14
CA GLU A 13 9.99 9.58 1.85
C GLU A 13 10.03 8.52 0.74
N GLY A 14 9.05 8.53 -0.16
CA GLY A 14 8.93 7.54 -1.24
C GLY A 14 8.32 6.20 -0.80
N HIS A 15 7.80 6.09 0.43
CA HIS A 15 7.10 4.89 0.85
C HIS A 15 5.69 4.85 0.27
N TRP A 16 5.46 3.92 -0.66
CA TRP A 16 4.23 3.84 -1.44
C TRP A 16 2.94 3.92 -0.62
N SER A 17 2.83 3.17 0.48
CA SER A 17 1.58 3.13 1.25
C SER A 17 1.29 4.46 1.94
N GLY A 18 2.33 5.22 2.28
CA GLY A 18 2.19 6.55 2.84
C GLY A 18 1.86 7.60 1.82
N ASP A 19 2.53 7.54 0.67
CA ASP A 19 2.38 8.54 -0.39
C ASP A 19 1.01 8.40 -1.07
N VAL A 20 0.56 7.17 -1.33
CA VAL A 20 -0.76 6.89 -1.90
C VAL A 20 -1.88 7.23 -0.90
N SER A 21 -1.73 6.91 0.40
CA SER A 21 -2.72 7.30 1.40
C SER A 21 -2.80 8.83 1.58
N ARG A 22 -1.68 9.55 1.38
CA ARG A 22 -1.65 11.02 1.43
C ARG A 22 -2.31 11.66 0.21
N SER A 23 -2.19 11.07 -0.97
CA SER A 23 -2.86 11.58 -2.17
C SER A 23 -4.36 11.27 -2.20
N LEU A 24 -4.80 10.23 -1.47
CA LEU A 24 -6.20 9.79 -1.36
C LEU A 24 -6.66 9.73 0.12
N PRO A 25 -6.76 10.87 0.83
CA PRO A 25 -6.94 10.89 2.29
C PRO A 25 -8.29 10.36 2.79
N SER A 26 -9.30 10.25 1.92
CA SER A 26 -10.61 9.68 2.26
C SER A 26 -10.67 8.16 2.13
N LEU A 27 -9.65 7.55 1.52
CA LEU A 27 -9.66 6.14 1.17
C LEU A 27 -9.12 5.27 2.30
N VAL A 28 -9.72 4.10 2.50
CA VAL A 28 -9.19 3.07 3.40
C VAL A 28 -8.43 2.02 2.59
N LEU A 29 -7.10 1.98 2.75
CA LEU A 29 -6.26 0.87 2.28
C LEU A 29 -6.17 -0.19 3.39
N ARG A 30 -6.61 -1.41 3.09
CA ARG A 30 -6.42 -2.58 3.95
C ARG A 30 -5.36 -3.47 3.32
N ILE A 31 -4.20 -3.57 3.97
CA ILE A 31 -3.18 -4.54 3.58
C ILE A 31 -3.63 -5.93 4.05
N GLU A 32 -3.74 -6.86 3.12
CA GLU A 32 -4.19 -8.24 3.35
C GLU A 32 -3.01 -9.18 3.56
N GLU A 33 -2.00 -9.05 2.70
CA GLU A 33 -0.79 -9.85 2.74
C GLU A 33 0.42 -9.01 2.36
N THR A 34 1.57 -9.30 2.96
CA THR A 34 2.87 -8.74 2.58
C THR A 34 3.90 -9.84 2.49
N MET A 35 4.68 -9.88 1.42
CA MET A 35 5.80 -10.80 1.26
C MET A 35 7.09 -10.01 1.03
N PRO A 36 8.11 -10.12 1.91
CA PRO A 36 9.41 -9.54 1.63
C PRO A 36 10.10 -10.32 0.49
N LEU A 37 10.76 -9.60 -0.39
CA LEU A 37 11.61 -10.13 -1.45
C LEU A 37 13.06 -9.68 -1.23
N GLY A 38 13.98 -10.22 -2.02
CA GLY A 38 15.40 -9.82 -1.96
C GLY A 38 15.60 -8.35 -2.35
N LYS A 39 16.73 -7.77 -1.90
CA LYS A 39 17.21 -6.42 -2.29
C LYS A 39 16.25 -5.27 -1.94
N GLY A 40 15.55 -5.37 -0.81
CA GLY A 40 14.66 -4.31 -0.33
C GLY A 40 13.32 -4.22 -1.06
N ARG A 41 12.96 -5.26 -1.82
CA ARG A 41 11.66 -5.36 -2.51
C ARG A 41 10.67 -6.15 -1.67
N GLY A 42 9.41 -6.08 -2.05
CA GLY A 42 8.34 -6.89 -1.47
C GLY A 42 7.10 -6.85 -2.36
N THR A 43 6.14 -7.72 -2.09
CA THR A 43 4.78 -7.60 -2.63
C THR A 43 3.81 -7.30 -1.50
N ALA A 44 2.71 -6.62 -1.84
CA ALA A 44 1.59 -6.43 -0.96
C ALA A 44 0.30 -6.67 -1.72
N THR A 45 -0.62 -7.41 -1.13
CA THR A 45 -2.01 -7.52 -1.58
C THR A 45 -2.85 -6.61 -0.68
N LEU A 46 -3.73 -5.83 -1.28
CA LEU A 46 -4.58 -4.90 -0.54
C LEU A 46 -6.00 -4.87 -1.12
N SER A 47 -6.94 -4.51 -0.25
CA SER A 47 -8.27 -4.05 -0.62
C SER A 47 -8.42 -2.56 -0.34
N ALA A 48 -9.25 -1.89 -1.14
CA ALA A 48 -9.53 -0.47 -1.05
C ALA A 48 -11.04 -0.20 -1.15
N THR A 49 -11.50 0.89 -0.54
CA THR A 49 -12.92 1.30 -0.60
C THR A 49 -13.32 1.93 -1.93
N ASP A 50 -12.37 2.49 -2.67
CA ASP A 50 -12.55 3.06 -4.01
C ASP A 50 -11.37 2.67 -4.92
N ASP A 51 -11.42 3.10 -6.18
CA ASP A 51 -10.34 2.86 -7.13
C ASP A 51 -9.05 3.59 -6.73
N VAL A 52 -7.97 2.81 -6.61
CA VAL A 52 -6.61 3.25 -6.25
C VAL A 52 -5.61 2.97 -7.35
N GLN A 53 -6.02 2.33 -8.45
CA GLN A 53 -5.11 1.76 -9.43
C GLN A 53 -4.23 2.82 -10.05
N LEU A 54 -4.80 3.95 -10.49
CA LEU A 54 -4.05 5.05 -11.08
C LEU A 54 -2.99 5.62 -10.12
N ALA A 55 -3.34 5.76 -8.83
CA ALA A 55 -2.43 6.29 -7.82
C ALA A 55 -1.28 5.32 -7.51
N LEU A 56 -1.55 4.01 -7.52
CA LEU A 56 -0.54 2.97 -7.37
C LEU A 56 0.40 2.93 -8.59
N GLU A 57 -0.15 2.95 -9.80
CA GLU A 57 0.62 2.90 -11.05
C GLU A 57 1.51 4.13 -11.25
N ALA A 58 1.07 5.30 -10.76
CA ALA A 58 1.84 6.54 -10.83
C ALA A 58 2.96 6.62 -9.78
N HIS A 59 3.01 5.72 -8.79
CA HIS A 59 3.92 5.85 -7.66
C HIS A 59 5.32 5.28 -8.00
N PRO A 60 6.41 6.07 -7.87
CA PRO A 60 7.75 5.66 -8.33
C PRO A 60 8.38 4.50 -7.53
N GLY A 61 7.88 4.26 -6.31
CA GLY A 61 8.27 3.11 -5.47
C GLY A 61 7.50 1.81 -5.75
N ILE A 62 6.63 1.78 -6.77
CA ILE A 62 5.88 0.59 -7.19
C ILE A 62 6.35 0.18 -8.59
N ASP A 63 6.86 -1.05 -8.70
CA ASP A 63 7.36 -1.58 -9.98
C ASP A 63 6.22 -2.07 -10.90
N GLU A 64 5.15 -2.64 -10.32
CA GLU A 64 4.05 -3.27 -11.05
C GLU A 64 2.76 -3.23 -10.22
N VAL A 65 1.62 -3.00 -10.89
CA VAL A 65 0.27 -3.10 -10.31
C VAL A 65 -0.54 -4.10 -11.12
N ARG A 66 -1.20 -5.04 -10.42
CA ARG A 66 -2.03 -6.06 -11.04
C ARG A 66 -3.33 -6.23 -10.26
N SER A 67 -4.46 -6.12 -10.96
CA SER A 67 -5.77 -6.48 -10.40
C SER A 67 -5.90 -8.00 -10.27
N LEU A 68 -6.42 -8.46 -9.13
CA LEU A 68 -6.53 -9.89 -8.80
C LEU A 68 -7.91 -10.49 -9.07
N GLY A 69 -8.90 -9.67 -9.46
CA GLY A 69 -10.27 -10.11 -9.81
C GLY A 69 -11.23 -10.11 -8.63
#